data_AF-A0A257QD25-F1
#
_entry.id   AF-A0A257QD25-F1
#
_cell.length_a   1.000
_cell.length_b   1.000
_cell.length_c   1.000
_cell.angle_alpha   90.00
_cell.angle_beta   90.00
_cell.angle_gamma   90.00
#
_symmetry.space_group_name_H-M   'P 1'
#
loop_
_entity.id
_entity.type
_entity.pdbx_description
1 polymer ?
#
loop_
_entity_poly.entity_id
_entity_poly.type
_entity_poly.pdbx_seq_one_letter_code
_entity_poly.pdbx_strand_id
1 'polypeptide(L)'
;MKRISTIFQAKANTALNKAEDPRETLDLSYEQQLENLTKVKRAVADVATARKRVEIQAEQIKSQGDKLADQAKAALAQGNEPLAREALTRREALVAQLKDLETQHA
;
A
#
# COMPACT_ATOMS: atom_id res chain seq x y z
N MET A 1 -49.80 6.20 -23.68
CA MET A 1 -49.24 6.13 -22.31
C MET A 1 -49.18 4.73 -21.70
N LYS A 2 -50.13 3.81 -21.95
CA LYS A 2 -50.12 2.46 -21.29
C LYS A 2 -49.04 1.46 -21.74
N ARG A 3 -48.43 1.61 -22.93
CA ARG A 3 -47.47 0.61 -23.46
C ARG A 3 -46.05 0.73 -22.89
N ILE A 4 -45.62 1.94 -22.53
CA ILE A 4 -44.28 2.18 -21.97
C ILE A 4 -44.18 1.64 -20.54
N SER A 5 -45.25 1.77 -19.74
CA SER A 5 -45.26 1.20 -18.38
C SER A 5 -45.27 -0.32 -18.39
N THR A 6 -45.94 -0.96 -19.36
CA THR A 6 -45.96 -2.43 -19.49
C THR A 6 -44.58 -3.00 -19.85
N ILE A 7 -43.80 -2.31 -20.70
CA ILE A 7 -42.44 -2.75 -21.05
C ILE A 7 -41.49 -2.60 -19.86
N PHE A 8 -41.62 -1.52 -19.08
CA PHE A 8 -40.84 -1.32 -17.86
C PHE A 8 -41.19 -2.33 -16.77
N GLN A 9 -42.49 -2.60 -16.54
CA GLN A 9 -42.93 -3.63 -15.61
C GLN A 9 -42.51 -5.03 -16.06
N ALA A 10 -42.57 -5.33 -17.36
CA ALA A 10 -42.13 -6.63 -17.87
C ALA A 10 -40.61 -6.82 -17.69
N LYS A 11 -39.78 -5.80 -17.99
CA LYS A 11 -38.33 -5.86 -17.75
C LYS A 11 -37.97 -5.96 -16.26
N ALA A 12 -38.70 -5.26 -15.40
CA ALA A 12 -38.54 -5.37 -13.96
C ALA A 12 -38.92 -6.77 -13.46
N ASN A 13 -40.04 -7.35 -13.93
CA ASN A 13 -40.42 -8.73 -13.61
C ASN A 13 -39.43 -9.76 -14.16
N THR A 14 -38.89 -9.58 -15.37
CA THR A 14 -37.89 -10.53 -15.90
C THR A 14 -36.58 -10.47 -15.11
N ALA A 15 -36.16 -9.28 -14.66
CA ALA A 15 -34.99 -9.15 -13.79
C ALA A 15 -35.24 -9.72 -12.38
N LEU A 16 -36.46 -9.56 -11.85
CA LEU A 16 -36.88 -10.10 -10.56
C LEU A 16 -37.00 -11.63 -10.60
N ASN A 17 -37.63 -12.20 -11.64
CA ASN A 17 -37.76 -13.64 -11.83
C ASN A 17 -36.40 -14.32 -12.09
N LYS A 18 -35.43 -13.60 -12.66
CA LYS A 18 -34.04 -14.08 -12.81
C LYS A 18 -33.28 -14.09 -11.48
N ALA A 19 -33.74 -13.34 -10.48
CA ALA A 19 -33.23 -13.41 -9.11
C ALA A 19 -33.97 -14.45 -8.25
N GLU A 20 -35.07 -15.04 -8.74
CA GLU A 20 -35.90 -16.01 -8.00
C GLU A 20 -35.48 -17.48 -8.20
N ASP A 21 -34.56 -17.81 -9.10
CA ASP A 21 -34.03 -19.19 -9.20
C ASP A 21 -32.92 -19.40 -8.14
N PRO A 22 -33.17 -20.18 -7.06
CA PRO A 22 -32.22 -20.36 -5.96
C PRO A 22 -30.92 -21.04 -6.40
N ARG A 23 -30.94 -21.73 -7.54
CA ARG A 23 -29.79 -22.44 -8.10
C ARG A 23 -28.82 -21.48 -8.79
N GLU A 24 -29.33 -20.53 -9.58
CA GLU A 24 -28.50 -19.50 -10.22
C GLU A 24 -27.94 -18.49 -9.19
N THR A 25 -28.68 -18.21 -8.12
CA THR A 25 -28.21 -17.31 -7.04
C THR A 25 -27.15 -17.94 -6.13
N LEU A 26 -27.20 -19.26 -5.90
CA LEU A 26 -26.15 -20.00 -5.20
C LEU A 26 -24.86 -20.03 -6.01
N ASP A 27 -24.94 -20.36 -7.31
CA ASP A 27 -23.79 -20.34 -8.21
C ASP A 27 -23.18 -18.93 -8.33
N LEU A 28 -24.03 -17.90 -8.45
CA LEU A 28 -23.59 -16.49 -8.46
C LEU A 28 -22.86 -16.11 -7.17
N SER A 29 -23.35 -16.54 -6.01
CA SER A 29 -22.70 -16.25 -4.72
C SER A 29 -21.33 -16.94 -4.61
N TYR A 30 -21.19 -18.16 -5.15
CA TYR A 30 -19.93 -18.91 -5.16
C TYR A 30 -18.92 -18.30 -6.14
N GLU A 31 -19.36 -17.91 -7.34
CA GLU A 31 -18.53 -17.16 -8.28
C GLU A 31 -18.06 -15.82 -7.68
N GLN A 32 -18.96 -15.10 -7.00
CA GLN A 32 -18.62 -13.86 -6.31
C GLN A 32 -17.60 -14.09 -5.17
N GLN A 33 -17.73 -15.20 -4.43
CA GLN A 33 -16.77 -15.59 -3.40
C GLN A 33 -15.39 -15.93 -4.00
N LEU A 34 -15.33 -16.64 -5.13
CA LEU A 34 -14.08 -16.93 -5.84
C LEU A 34 -13.42 -15.66 -6.38
N GLU A 35 -14.22 -14.73 -6.92
CA GLU A 35 -13.72 -13.43 -7.36
C GLU A 35 -13.13 -12.64 -6.19
N ASN A 36 -13.84 -12.59 -5.07
CA ASN A 36 -13.38 -11.92 -3.85
C ASN A 36 -12.11 -12.56 -3.28
N LEU A 37 -12.02 -13.89 -3.26
CA LEU A 37 -10.81 -14.60 -2.87
C LEU A 37 -9.63 -14.23 -3.77
N THR A 38 -9.87 -14.10 -5.07
CA THR A 38 -8.85 -13.69 -6.02
C THR A 38 -8.41 -12.24 -5.78
N LYS A 39 -9.35 -11.34 -5.46
CA LYS A 39 -9.05 -9.95 -5.08
C LYS A 39 -8.21 -9.90 -3.80
N VAL A 40 -8.56 -10.68 -2.78
CA VAL A 40 -7.79 -10.77 -1.52
C VAL A 40 -6.38 -11.28 -1.78
N LYS A 41 -6.21 -12.34 -2.59
CA LYS A 41 -4.88 -12.85 -2.95
C LYS A 41 -4.00 -11.78 -3.63
N ARG A 42 -4.58 -10.99 -4.55
CA ARG A 42 -3.88 -9.87 -5.18
C ARG A 42 -3.52 -8.78 -4.17
N ALA A 43 -4.48 -8.37 -3.35
CA ALA A 43 -4.26 -7.36 -2.31
C ALA A 43 -3.14 -7.77 -1.34
N VAL A 44 -3.07 -9.05 -0.94
CA VAL A 44 -1.98 -9.57 -0.09
C VAL A 44 -0.63 -9.47 -0.81
N ALA A 45 -0.57 -9.80 -2.10
CA ALA A 45 0.65 -9.66 -2.90
C ALA A 45 1.07 -8.18 -3.04
N ASP A 46 0.11 -7.28 -3.21
CA ASP A 46 0.36 -5.84 -3.29
C ASP A 46 0.89 -5.29 -1.96
N VAL A 47 0.33 -5.73 -0.83
CA VAL A 47 0.82 -5.40 0.52
C VAL A 47 2.23 -5.94 0.74
N ALA A 48 2.52 -7.18 0.33
CA ALA A 48 3.86 -7.74 0.42
C ALA A 48 4.88 -6.92 -0.40
N THR A 49 4.48 -6.48 -1.60
CA THR A 49 5.30 -5.62 -2.46
C THR A 49 5.52 -4.25 -1.83
N ALA A 50 4.47 -3.63 -1.28
CA ALA A 50 4.55 -2.35 -0.60
C ALA A 50 5.48 -2.43 0.62
N ARG A 51 5.35 -3.47 1.45
CA ARG A 51 6.27 -3.74 2.56
C ARG A 51 7.71 -3.85 2.08
N LYS A 52 7.96 -4.60 1.00
CA LYS A 52 9.33 -4.74 0.48
C LYS A 52 9.90 -3.41 -0.01
N ARG A 53 9.08 -2.56 -0.61
CA ARG A 53 9.47 -1.20 -1.03
C ARG A 53 9.89 -0.35 0.16
N VAL A 54 9.11 -0.38 1.25
CA VAL A 54 9.44 0.34 2.49
C VAL A 54 10.74 -0.16 3.08
N GLU A 55 10.96 -1.48 3.14
CA GLU A 55 12.23 -2.07 3.61
C GLU A 55 13.43 -1.55 2.80
N ILE A 56 13.31 -1.50 1.47
CA ILE A 56 14.38 -0.98 0.60
C ILE A 56 14.63 0.51 0.86
N GLN A 57 13.58 1.32 1.03
CA GLN A 57 13.72 2.74 1.35
C GLN A 57 14.38 2.96 2.71
N ALA A 58 13.99 2.20 3.72
CA ALA A 58 14.60 2.22 5.04
C ALA A 58 16.10 1.90 4.98
N GLU A 59 16.48 0.86 4.22
CA GLU A 59 17.88 0.48 4.03
C GLU A 59 18.69 1.56 3.30
N GLN A 60 18.11 2.21 2.29
CA GLN A 60 18.74 3.33 1.60
C GLN A 60 19.00 4.53 2.52
N ILE A 61 18.01 4.91 3.35
CA ILE A 61 18.15 6.00 4.32
C ILE A 61 19.23 5.66 5.34
N LYS A 62 19.23 4.43 5.86
CA LYS A 62 20.25 3.95 6.79
C LYS A 62 21.66 4.03 6.20
N SER A 63 21.84 3.56 4.97
CA SER A 63 23.14 3.63 4.27
C SER A 63 23.63 5.07 4.09
N GLN A 64 22.73 6.02 3.79
CA GLN A 64 23.08 7.44 3.73
C GLN A 64 23.49 7.99 5.09
N GLY A 65 22.78 7.59 6.16
CA GLY A 65 23.13 7.94 7.54
C GLY A 65 24.52 7.42 7.94
N ASP A 66 24.86 6.18 7.56
CA ASP A 66 26.17 5.59 7.84
C ASP A 66 27.30 6.34 7.11
N LYS A 67 27.09 6.72 5.85
CA LYS A 67 28.04 7.57 5.09
C LYS A 67 28.29 8.90 5.76
N LEU A 68 27.24 9.57 6.26
CA LEU A 68 27.37 10.82 6.99
C LEU A 68 28.10 10.64 8.34
N ALA A 69 27.90 9.50 9.01
CA ALA A 69 28.64 9.17 10.22
C ALA A 69 30.15 9.02 9.92
N ASP A 70 30.50 8.35 8.82
CA ASP A 70 31.89 8.18 8.42
C ASP A 70 32.53 9.50 7.95
N GLN A 71 31.78 10.36 7.26
CA GLN A 71 32.20 11.73 6.93
C GLN A 71 32.46 12.55 8.20
N ALA A 72 31.58 12.45 9.21
CA ALA A 72 31.78 13.13 10.49
C ALA A 72 33.04 12.65 11.20
N LYS A 73 33.28 11.32 11.26
CA LYS A 73 34.51 10.75 11.82
C LYS A 73 35.76 11.25 11.09
N ALA A 74 35.73 11.26 9.76
CA ALA A 74 36.83 11.74 8.94
C ALA A 74 37.10 13.24 9.15
N ALA A 75 36.06 14.05 9.25
CA ALA A 75 36.16 15.48 9.53
C ALA A 75 36.75 15.75 10.93
N LEU A 76 36.33 14.98 11.96
CA LEU A 76 36.92 15.06 13.30
C LEU A 76 38.40 14.67 13.30
N ALA A 77 38.79 13.62 12.58
CA ALA A 77 40.18 13.21 12.45
C ALA A 77 41.06 14.30 11.80
N GLN A 78 40.46 15.17 10.98
CA GLN A 78 41.11 16.32 10.35
C GLN A 78 41.01 17.60 11.19
N GLY A 79 40.41 17.56 12.39
CA GLY A 79 40.19 18.73 13.25
C GLY A 79 39.09 19.68 12.76
N ASN A 80 38.29 19.29 11.76
CA ASN A 80 37.21 20.10 11.21
C ASN A 80 35.88 19.80 11.93
N GLU A 81 35.76 20.30 13.16
CA GLU A 81 34.56 20.14 13.97
C GLU A 81 33.29 20.76 13.36
N PRO A 82 33.32 21.93 12.67
CA PRO A 82 32.13 22.46 12.01
C PRO A 82 31.56 21.50 10.95
N LEU A 83 32.42 20.93 10.11
CA LEU A 83 32.01 19.96 9.09
C LEU A 83 31.47 18.66 9.72
N ALA A 84 32.10 18.21 10.80
CA ALA A 84 31.62 17.05 11.54
C ALA A 84 30.21 17.28 12.12
N ARG A 85 29.98 18.45 12.73
CA ARG A 85 28.66 18.85 13.25
C ARG A 85 27.62 18.88 12.15
N GLU A 86 27.93 19.48 11.00
CA GLU A 86 27.00 19.53 9.86
C GLU A 86 26.62 18.12 9.36
N ALA A 87 27.61 17.24 9.20
CA ALA A 87 27.37 15.85 8.80
C ALA A 87 26.48 15.10 9.80
N LEU A 88 26.69 15.32 11.10
CA LEU A 88 25.84 14.75 12.16
C LEU A 88 24.42 15.32 12.15
N THR A 89 24.24 16.63 11.97
CA THR A 89 22.91 17.25 11.85
C THR A 89 22.14 16.69 10.65
N ARG A 90 22.79 16.52 9.50
CA ARG A 90 22.17 15.88 8.33
C ARG A 90 21.79 14.43 8.61
N ARG A 91 22.62 13.70 9.35
CA ARG A 91 22.33 12.32 9.75
C ARG A 91 21.14 12.25 10.70
N GLU A 92 21.03 13.15 11.66
CA GLU A 92 19.87 13.21 12.57
C GLU A 92 18.56 13.40 11.80
N ALA A 93 18.55 14.25 10.77
CA ALA A 93 17.39 14.41 9.91
C ALA A 93 17.01 13.11 9.18
N LEU A 94 17.99 12.33 8.71
CA LEU A 94 17.72 11.02 8.10
C LEU A 94 17.22 9.98 9.10
N VAL A 95 17.74 9.99 10.34
CA VAL A 95 17.26 9.11 11.42
C VAL A 95 15.81 9.43 11.77
N ALA A 96 15.44 10.71 11.79
CA ALA A 96 14.05 11.12 11.97
C ALA A 96 13.16 10.62 10.83
N GLN A 97 13.58 10.77 9.57
CA GLN A 97 12.86 10.24 8.41
C GLN A 97 12.69 8.72 8.47
N LEU A 98 13.72 7.98 8.89
CA LEU A 98 13.65 6.53 9.06
C LEU A 98 12.60 6.14 10.11
N LYS A 99 12.60 6.83 11.26
CA LYS A 99 11.64 6.59 12.34
C LYS A 99 10.20 6.88 11.90
N ASP A 100 10.00 7.95 11.12
CA ASP A 100 8.68 8.28 10.58
C ASP A 100 8.22 7.23 9.56
N LEU A 101 9.12 6.76 8.71
CA LEU A 101 8.85 5.68 7.75
C LEU A 101 8.47 4.37 8.46
N GLU A 102 9.18 4.01 9.54
CA GLU A 102 8.86 2.84 10.37
C GLU A 102 7.50 3.00 11.07
N THR A 103 7.17 4.20 11.57
CA THR A 103 5.90 4.45 12.27
C THR A 103 4.70 4.43 11.34
N GLN A 104 4.83 4.91 10.10
CA GLN A 104 3.75 4.91 9.11
C GLN A 104 3.45 3.52 8.54
N HIS A 105 4.37 2.57 8.71
CA HIS A 105 4.30 1.24 8.11
C HIS A 105 4.41 0.07 9.11
N ALA A 106 4.37 0.37 10.42
CA ALA A 106 4.19 -0.60 11.51
C ALA A 106 2.72 -1.04 11.63
#